data_AF-A0A7Z9KXM5-F1
#
_entry.id   AF-A0A7Z9KXM5-F1
#
_cell.length_a   1.000
_cell.length_b   1.000
_cell.length_c   1.000
_cell.angle_alpha   90.00
_cell.angle_beta   90.00
_cell.angle_gamma   90.00
#
_symmetry.space_group_name_H-M   'P 1'
#
loop_
_entity.id
_entity.type
_entity.pdbx_description
1 polymer ?
#
loop_
_entity_poly.entity_id
_entity_poly.type
_entity_poly.pdbx_seq_one_letter_code
_entity_poly.pdbx_strand_id
1 'polypeptide(L)'
;MAKYPNDLRIMFKHNALPFHKRAMPAAIASMAAHKQGKFWEYHDKLFANMKALEDADLEKYAGEIGLNVAKWKKDISSPKIKANIQKDMALAGKVNARGTPNSFINGRNLRGAVPYEQFDALVKEELAKAKTKCAGMSGDKCYSTKIIANGKTFEPLDSKVNEFSAKGLPFLGAKNGDIVISEFSDFQ
;
A
#
# COMPACT_ATOMS: atom_id res chain seq x y z
N MET A 1 11.90 -3.33 6.91
CA MET A 1 11.61 -2.75 8.24
C MET A 1 12.81 -2.76 9.18
N ALA A 2 13.42 -3.90 9.51
CA ALA A 2 14.51 -4.00 10.50
C ALA A 2 15.71 -3.06 10.26
N LYS A 3 16.05 -2.78 8.99
CA LYS A 3 17.15 -1.89 8.62
C LYS A 3 16.86 -0.39 8.78
N TYR A 4 15.59 0.01 8.66
CA TYR A 4 15.13 1.40 8.71
C TYR A 4 13.94 1.55 9.67
N PRO A 5 14.10 1.18 10.96
CA PRO A 5 12.97 1.03 11.87
C PRO A 5 12.28 2.36 12.18
N ASN A 6 13.01 3.47 12.12
CA ASN A 6 12.52 4.81 12.45
C ASN A 6 12.33 5.70 11.21
N ASP A 7 12.94 5.34 10.08
CA ASP A 7 12.96 6.19 8.89
C ASP A 7 11.90 5.81 7.85
N LEU A 8 11.35 4.60 7.91
CA LEU A 8 10.58 4.03 6.80
C LEU A 8 9.19 3.59 7.22
N ARG A 9 8.22 3.88 6.34
CA ARG A 9 6.89 3.28 6.35
C ARG A 9 6.47 2.82 4.97
N ILE A 10 5.70 1.74 4.97
CA ILE A 10 5.06 1.19 3.77
C ILE A 10 3.57 1.46 3.89
N MET A 11 2.99 2.01 2.84
CA MET A 11 1.56 2.22 2.67
C MET A 11 1.06 1.26 1.60
N PHE A 12 0.13 0.40 1.99
CA PHE A 12 -0.48 -0.54 1.06
C PHE A 12 -1.62 0.13 0.30
N LYS A 13 -1.65 0.00 -1.01
CA LYS A 13 -2.71 0.45 -1.90
C LYS A 13 -3.18 -0.71 -2.76
N HIS A 14 -4.49 -0.85 -2.90
CA HIS A 14 -5.05 -1.93 -3.71
C HIS A 14 -4.97 -1.60 -5.21
N ASN A 15 -4.47 -2.56 -5.99
CA ASN A 15 -4.53 -2.54 -7.44
C ASN A 15 -5.08 -3.88 -7.95
N ALA A 16 -6.30 -4.24 -7.54
CA ALA A 16 -6.93 -5.52 -7.86
C ALA A 16 -7.15 -5.66 -9.38
N LEU A 17 -6.21 -6.30 -10.07
CA LEU A 17 -6.18 -6.32 -11.53
C LEU A 17 -7.40 -7.10 -12.06
N PRO A 18 -8.13 -6.61 -13.08
CA PRO A 18 -9.40 -7.21 -13.51
C PRO A 18 -9.32 -8.67 -13.96
N PHE A 19 -8.14 -9.13 -14.39
CA PHE A 19 -7.90 -10.51 -14.81
C PHE A 19 -7.61 -11.46 -13.63
N HIS A 20 -7.39 -10.94 -12.41
CA HIS A 20 -7.28 -11.72 -11.19
C HIS A 20 -8.66 -11.83 -10.51
N LYS A 21 -9.40 -12.91 -10.81
CA LYS A 21 -10.80 -13.08 -10.38
C LYS A 21 -11.01 -12.90 -8.87
N ARG A 22 -10.05 -13.31 -8.05
CA ARG A 22 -10.14 -13.25 -6.58
C ARG A 22 -9.46 -12.03 -5.95
N ALA A 23 -8.81 -11.16 -6.74
CA ALA A 23 -8.12 -9.97 -6.22
C ALA A 23 -9.05 -8.96 -5.56
N MET A 24 -10.21 -8.66 -6.17
CA MET A 24 -11.18 -7.72 -5.60
C MET A 24 -11.85 -8.28 -4.33
N PRO A 25 -12.36 -9.53 -4.29
CA PRO A 25 -12.86 -10.14 -3.05
C PRO A 25 -11.81 -10.14 -1.92
N ALA A 26 -10.57 -10.53 -2.22
CA ALA A 26 -9.48 -10.56 -1.25
C ALA A 26 -9.11 -9.15 -0.72
N ALA A 27 -9.10 -8.14 -1.59
CA ALA A 27 -8.88 -6.74 -1.20
C ALA A 27 -9.99 -6.22 -0.27
N ILE A 28 -11.25 -6.54 -0.56
CA ILE A 28 -12.38 -6.18 0.31
C ILE A 28 -12.24 -6.87 1.68
N ALA A 29 -11.91 -8.16 1.68
CA ALA A 29 -11.69 -8.95 2.88
C ALA A 29 -10.57 -8.41 3.76
N SER A 30 -9.43 -8.00 3.18
CA SER A 30 -8.32 -7.43 3.93
C SER A 30 -8.64 -6.05 4.49
N MET A 31 -9.42 -5.24 3.78
CA MET A 31 -9.89 -3.96 4.33
C MET A 31 -10.94 -4.11 5.43
N ALA A 32 -11.74 -5.19 5.42
CA ALA A 32 -12.58 -5.55 6.55
C ALA A 32 -11.73 -5.97 7.78
N ALA A 33 -10.60 -6.66 7.57
CA ALA A 33 -9.63 -6.93 8.63
C ALA A 33 -8.96 -5.65 9.15
N HIS A 34 -8.65 -4.69 8.25
CA HIS A 34 -8.09 -3.39 8.61
C HIS A 34 -9.00 -2.60 9.57
N LYS A 35 -10.32 -2.67 9.39
CA LYS A 35 -11.30 -2.05 10.32
C LYS A 35 -11.28 -2.63 11.73
N GLN A 36 -10.61 -3.76 11.92
CA GLN A 36 -10.39 -4.40 13.22
C GLN A 36 -8.92 -4.36 13.65
N GLY A 37 -8.07 -3.60 12.94
CA GLY A 37 -6.66 -3.41 13.27
C GLY A 37 -5.73 -4.55 12.83
N LYS A 38 -6.22 -5.57 12.11
CA LYS A 38 -5.44 -6.76 11.74
C LYS A 38 -5.17 -6.87 10.23
N PHE A 39 -4.88 -5.74 9.59
CA PHE A 39 -4.65 -5.76 8.14
C PHE A 39 -3.42 -6.60 7.79
N TRP A 40 -2.29 -6.41 8.47
CA TRP A 40 -1.02 -7.04 8.09
C TRP A 40 -1.02 -8.53 8.37
N GLU A 41 -1.64 -8.97 9.46
CA GLU A 41 -1.82 -10.38 9.79
C GLU A 41 -2.71 -11.07 8.75
N TYR A 42 -3.77 -10.39 8.29
CA TYR A 42 -4.64 -10.93 7.24
C TYR A 42 -3.93 -10.90 5.88
N HIS A 43 -3.23 -9.83 5.56
CA HIS A 43 -2.39 -9.70 4.37
C HIS A 43 -1.40 -10.86 4.26
N ASP A 44 -0.61 -11.10 5.29
CA ASP A 44 0.40 -12.17 5.31
C ASP A 44 -0.27 -13.54 5.16
N LYS A 45 -1.43 -13.71 5.80
CA LYS A 45 -2.23 -14.93 5.66
C LYS A 45 -2.71 -15.16 4.22
N LEU A 46 -3.17 -14.12 3.53
CA LEU A 46 -3.59 -14.22 2.12
C LEU A 46 -2.40 -14.51 1.20
N PHE A 47 -1.28 -13.81 1.36
CA PHE A 47 -0.06 -14.04 0.57
C PHE A 47 0.51 -15.45 0.77
N ALA A 48 0.41 -16.01 1.98
CA ALA A 48 0.80 -17.40 2.23
C ALA A 48 -0.14 -18.43 1.57
N ASN A 49 -1.34 -18.03 1.14
CA ASN A 49 -2.40 -18.94 0.64
C ASN A 49 -3.01 -18.47 -0.69
N MET A 50 -2.23 -17.86 -1.58
CA MET A 50 -2.71 -17.25 -2.83
C MET A 50 -3.51 -18.20 -3.74
N LYS A 51 -3.30 -19.51 -3.63
CA LYS A 51 -4.05 -20.53 -4.39
C LYS A 51 -5.45 -20.85 -3.83
N ALA A 52 -5.79 -20.37 -2.63
CA ALA A 52 -7.02 -20.67 -1.91
C ALA A 52 -7.60 -19.37 -1.35
N LEU A 53 -8.29 -18.62 -2.22
CA LEU A 53 -8.85 -17.30 -1.93
C LEU A 53 -10.37 -17.25 -2.17
N GLU A 54 -11.06 -18.39 -2.16
CA GLU A 54 -12.51 -18.44 -2.28
C GLU A 54 -13.19 -17.88 -1.02
N ASP A 55 -14.48 -17.58 -1.08
CA ASP A 55 -15.19 -16.88 0.01
C ASP A 55 -15.08 -17.63 1.35
N ALA A 56 -15.15 -18.97 1.31
CA ALA A 56 -14.96 -19.82 2.48
C ALA A 56 -13.53 -19.76 3.04
N ASP A 57 -12.52 -19.66 2.16
CA ASP A 57 -11.12 -19.53 2.57
C ASP A 57 -10.88 -18.18 3.26
N LEU A 58 -11.38 -17.10 2.67
CA LEU A 58 -11.28 -15.75 3.24
C LEU A 58 -11.92 -15.68 4.64
N GLU A 59 -13.12 -16.23 4.79
CA GLU A 59 -13.78 -16.30 6.10
C GLU A 59 -12.99 -17.15 7.10
N LYS A 60 -12.50 -18.33 6.68
CA LYS A 60 -11.67 -19.20 7.50
C LYS A 60 -10.44 -18.47 8.01
N TYR A 61 -9.70 -17.80 7.11
CA TYR A 61 -8.51 -17.03 7.48
C TYR A 61 -8.83 -15.91 8.45
N ALA A 62 -10.00 -15.27 8.32
CA ALA A 62 -10.43 -14.22 9.23
C ALA A 62 -10.60 -14.78 10.66
N GLY A 63 -11.20 -15.97 10.78
CA GLY A 63 -11.30 -16.70 12.04
C GLY A 63 -9.94 -17.08 12.62
N GLU A 64 -9.05 -17.64 11.80
CA GLU A 64 -7.72 -18.11 12.22
C GLU A 64 -6.83 -17.00 12.78
N ILE A 65 -6.92 -15.77 12.24
CA ILE A 65 -6.19 -14.62 12.79
C ILE A 65 -6.93 -13.93 13.93
N GLY A 66 -8.06 -14.48 14.39
CA GLY A 66 -8.84 -13.99 15.52
C GLY A 66 -9.61 -12.69 15.23
N LEU A 67 -10.14 -12.50 14.03
CA LEU A 67 -11.12 -11.43 13.77
C LEU A 67 -12.48 -11.79 14.36
N ASN A 68 -13.27 -10.77 14.68
CA ASN A 68 -14.71 -10.98 14.84
C ASN A 68 -15.29 -11.22 13.44
N VAL A 69 -15.57 -12.48 13.12
CA VAL A 69 -16.06 -12.91 11.81
C VAL A 69 -17.42 -12.30 11.47
N ALA A 70 -18.32 -12.13 12.45
CA ALA A 70 -19.62 -11.48 12.21
C ALA A 70 -19.47 -10.01 11.79
N LYS A 71 -18.58 -9.27 12.45
CA LYS A 71 -18.23 -7.90 12.07
C LYS A 71 -17.53 -7.85 10.71
N TRP A 72 -16.64 -8.81 10.45
CA TRP A 72 -15.95 -8.92 9.17
C TRP A 72 -16.93 -9.16 8.02
N LYS A 73 -17.89 -10.08 8.16
CA LYS A 73 -18.97 -10.33 7.19
C LYS A 73 -19.80 -9.09 6.89
N LYS A 74 -20.11 -8.30 7.92
CA LYS A 74 -20.80 -7.01 7.73
C LYS A 74 -19.94 -5.99 6.98
N ASP A 75 -18.63 -6.00 7.21
CA ASP A 75 -17.73 -5.03 6.62
C ASP A 75 -17.38 -5.36 5.16
N ILE A 76 -17.29 -6.64 4.77
CA ILE A 76 -17.05 -7.01 3.36
C ILE A 76 -18.17 -6.60 2.41
N SER A 77 -19.40 -6.40 2.91
CA SER A 77 -20.51 -5.86 2.12
C SER A 77 -20.53 -4.32 2.05
N SER A 78 -19.53 -3.65 2.64
CA SER A 78 -19.49 -2.19 2.70
C SER A 78 -19.19 -1.57 1.32
N PRO A 79 -20.10 -0.77 0.75
CA PRO A 79 -19.83 -0.07 -0.51
C PRO A 79 -18.67 0.93 -0.38
N LYS A 80 -18.42 1.44 0.84
CA LYS A 80 -17.31 2.36 1.12
C LYS A 80 -15.95 1.69 0.98
N ILE A 81 -15.81 0.42 1.38
CA ILE A 81 -14.56 -0.33 1.20
C ILE A 81 -14.28 -0.49 -0.29
N LYS A 82 -15.27 -0.97 -1.05
CA LYS A 82 -15.15 -1.12 -2.51
C LYS A 82 -14.80 0.20 -3.21
N ALA A 83 -15.45 1.30 -2.84
CA ALA A 83 -15.16 2.62 -3.40
C ALA A 83 -13.74 3.10 -3.10
N ASN A 84 -13.20 2.82 -1.90
CA ASN A 84 -11.81 3.16 -1.57
C ASN A 84 -10.81 2.33 -2.38
N ILE A 85 -11.05 1.03 -2.56
CA ILE A 85 -10.23 0.16 -3.41
C ILE A 85 -10.22 0.67 -4.86
N GLN A 86 -11.40 1.06 -5.39
CA GLN A 86 -11.50 1.64 -6.73
C GLN A 86 -10.76 2.97 -6.87
N LYS A 87 -10.69 3.78 -5.81
CA LYS A 87 -9.86 5.02 -5.81
C LYS A 87 -8.37 4.70 -5.88
N ASP A 88 -7.90 3.69 -5.16
CA ASP A 88 -6.50 3.25 -5.26
C ASP A 88 -6.19 2.72 -6.67
N MET A 89 -7.09 1.92 -7.27
CA MET A 89 -6.94 1.44 -8.66
C MET A 89 -6.95 2.59 -9.68
N ALA A 90 -7.82 3.58 -9.51
CA ALA A 90 -7.85 4.76 -10.38
C ALA A 90 -6.54 5.56 -10.25
N LEU A 91 -6.02 5.71 -9.02
CA LEU A 91 -4.72 6.32 -8.79
C LEU A 91 -3.61 5.51 -9.47
N ALA A 92 -3.61 4.18 -9.35
CA ALA A 92 -2.65 3.29 -10.01
C ALA A 92 -2.61 3.56 -11.53
N GLY A 93 -3.78 3.71 -12.16
CA GLY A 93 -3.89 4.11 -13.57
C GLY A 93 -3.26 5.48 -13.87
N LYS A 94 -3.56 6.51 -13.05
CA LYS A 94 -2.99 7.86 -13.19
C LYS A 94 -1.46 7.87 -13.06
N VAL A 95 -0.91 7.03 -12.19
CA VAL A 95 0.54 6.90 -11.95
C VAL A 95 1.19 5.79 -12.77
N ASN A 96 0.50 5.25 -13.78
CA ASN A 96 1.00 4.20 -14.67
C ASN A 96 1.53 2.94 -13.94
N ALA A 97 0.96 2.61 -12.78
CA ALA A 97 1.19 1.36 -12.07
C ALA A 97 0.32 0.25 -12.69
N ARG A 98 0.70 -0.20 -13.90
CA ARG A 98 -0.08 -1.15 -14.71
C ARG A 98 0.03 -2.62 -14.30
N GLY A 99 0.76 -2.92 -13.23
CA GLY A 99 0.95 -4.27 -12.72
C GLY A 99 1.24 -4.27 -11.23
N THR A 100 1.33 -5.46 -10.64
CA THR A 100 1.57 -5.67 -9.21
C THR A 100 2.77 -6.60 -9.00
N PRO A 101 3.60 -6.40 -7.96
CA PRO A 101 3.66 -5.17 -7.16
C PRO A 101 4.25 -3.99 -7.96
N ASN A 102 3.84 -2.77 -7.62
CA ASN A 102 4.43 -1.55 -8.14
C ASN A 102 4.64 -0.57 -6.99
N SER A 103 5.90 -0.26 -6.69
CA SER A 103 6.27 0.54 -5.53
C SER A 103 6.70 1.94 -5.93
N PHE A 104 6.36 2.93 -5.10
CA PHE A 104 6.85 4.29 -5.23
C PHE A 104 7.59 4.67 -3.94
N ILE A 105 8.92 4.70 -3.99
CA ILE A 105 9.76 5.13 -2.87
C ILE A 105 9.89 6.65 -2.96
N ASN A 106 9.21 7.38 -2.08
CA ASN A 106 9.19 8.85 -2.12
C ASN A 106 8.78 9.40 -3.52
N GLY A 107 7.88 8.69 -4.21
CA GLY A 107 7.40 9.05 -5.55
C GLY A 107 8.26 8.51 -6.70
N ARG A 108 9.43 7.91 -6.44
CA ARG A 108 10.21 7.22 -7.48
C ARG A 108 9.67 5.82 -7.71
N ASN A 109 9.23 5.58 -8.94
CA ASN A 109 8.66 4.31 -9.34
C ASN A 109 9.74 3.21 -9.38
N LEU A 110 9.43 2.09 -8.74
CA LEU A 110 10.15 0.84 -8.76
C LEU A 110 9.16 -0.25 -9.16
N ARG A 111 9.26 -0.68 -10.42
CA ARG A 111 8.31 -1.59 -11.04
C ARG A 111 8.66 -3.04 -10.76
N GLY A 112 7.68 -3.82 -10.31
CA GLY A 112 7.82 -5.25 -10.09
C GLY A 112 8.58 -5.60 -8.80
N ALA A 113 8.70 -6.91 -8.57
CA ALA A 113 9.54 -7.45 -7.52
C ALA A 113 11.01 -7.38 -7.96
N VAL A 114 11.75 -6.39 -7.46
CA VAL A 114 13.19 -6.25 -7.71
C VAL A 114 14.00 -6.90 -6.58
N PRO A 115 15.29 -7.22 -6.83
CA PRO A 115 16.20 -7.64 -5.77
C PRO A 115 16.29 -6.63 -4.63
N TYR A 116 16.49 -7.13 -3.42
CA TYR A 116 16.56 -6.30 -2.21
C TYR A 116 17.63 -5.21 -2.30
N GLU A 117 18.75 -5.47 -2.97
CA GLU A 117 19.86 -4.54 -3.11
C GLU A 117 19.47 -3.30 -3.91
N GLN A 118 18.66 -3.47 -4.97
CA GLN A 118 18.15 -2.35 -5.75
C GLN A 118 17.18 -1.51 -4.93
N PHE A 119 16.32 -2.18 -4.17
CA PHE A 119 15.38 -1.53 -3.25
C PHE A 119 16.13 -0.72 -2.18
N ASP A 120 17.14 -1.32 -1.54
CA ASP A 120 17.94 -0.69 -0.49
C ASP A 120 18.73 0.52 -1.00
N ALA A 121 19.31 0.42 -2.20
CA ALA A 121 20.01 1.53 -2.83
C ALA A 121 19.08 2.73 -3.03
N LEU A 122 17.86 2.48 -3.53
CA LEU A 122 16.86 3.51 -3.75
C LEU A 122 16.37 4.14 -2.44
N VAL A 123 16.13 3.33 -1.40
CA VAL A 123 15.78 3.83 -0.05
C VAL A 123 16.87 4.73 0.52
N LYS A 124 18.15 4.33 0.42
CA LYS A 124 19.27 5.15 0.91
C LYS A 124 19.35 6.50 0.21
N GLU A 125 19.21 6.50 -1.11
CA GLU A 125 19.27 7.73 -1.90
C GLU A 125 18.14 8.68 -1.52
N GLU A 126 16.91 8.17 -1.41
CA GLU A 126 15.75 8.97 -1.03
C GLU A 126 15.79 9.44 0.42
N LEU A 127 16.38 8.65 1.32
CA LEU A 127 16.51 9.02 2.73
C LEU A 127 17.50 10.17 2.89
N ALA A 128 18.62 10.13 2.17
CA ALA A 128 19.58 11.23 2.15
C ALA A 128 18.94 12.53 1.63
N LYS A 129 18.16 12.45 0.54
CA LYS A 129 17.40 13.61 0.02
C LYS A 129 16.36 14.13 1.00
N ALA A 130 15.61 13.23 1.64
CA ALA A 130 14.60 13.59 2.61
C ALA A 130 15.20 14.31 3.82
N LYS A 131 16.30 13.80 4.41
CA LYS A 131 16.97 14.46 5.53
C LYS A 131 17.38 15.91 5.23
N THR A 132 17.80 16.19 3.99
CA THR A 132 18.14 17.55 3.56
C THR A 132 16.90 18.42 3.31
N LYS A 133 15.84 17.88 2.70
CA LYS A 133 14.65 18.65 2.28
C LYS A 133 13.56 18.77 3.36
N CYS A 134 13.57 17.89 4.34
CA CYS A 134 12.52 17.71 5.35
C CYS A 134 12.91 18.23 6.74
N ALA A 135 14.05 18.91 6.88
CA ALA A 135 14.53 19.38 8.17
C ALA A 135 13.45 20.19 8.92
N GLY A 136 13.07 19.72 10.12
CA GLY A 136 12.04 20.34 10.95
C GLY A 136 10.58 20.14 10.51
N MET A 137 10.32 19.27 9.52
CA MET A 137 8.97 18.94 9.05
C MET A 137 8.55 17.54 9.51
N SER A 138 7.27 17.34 9.81
CA SER A 138 6.72 15.98 9.99
C SER A 138 6.80 15.20 8.66
N GLY A 139 7.06 13.88 8.71
CA GLY A 139 7.15 13.01 7.52
C GLY A 139 5.97 13.17 6.54
N ASP A 140 4.73 13.27 7.03
CA ASP A 140 3.54 13.52 6.18
C ASP A 140 3.62 14.85 5.42
N LYS A 141 3.89 15.95 6.14
CA LYS A 141 4.01 17.29 5.56
C LYS A 141 5.19 17.36 4.59
N CYS A 142 6.34 16.77 4.93
CA CYS A 142 7.47 16.77 4.01
C CYS A 142 7.15 15.96 2.76
N TYR A 143 6.61 14.75 2.93
CA TYR A 143 6.20 13.91 1.83
C TYR A 143 5.29 14.70 0.88
N SER A 144 4.16 15.22 1.37
CA SER A 144 3.18 15.91 0.53
C SER A 144 3.66 17.24 -0.07
N THR A 145 4.54 18.00 0.61
CA THR A 145 4.89 19.38 0.20
C THR A 145 6.30 19.56 -0.36
N LYS A 146 7.20 18.58 -0.21
CA LYS A 146 8.59 18.68 -0.64
C LYS A 146 9.05 17.50 -1.48
N ILE A 147 8.53 16.30 -1.20
CA ILE A 147 8.90 15.08 -1.94
C ILE A 147 7.98 14.89 -3.14
N ILE A 148 6.66 14.87 -2.93
CA ILE A 148 5.69 14.61 -4.00
C ILE A 148 4.93 15.87 -4.46
N ALA A 149 5.19 17.05 -3.88
CA ALA A 149 4.47 18.31 -4.17
C ALA A 149 4.40 18.70 -5.65
N ASN A 150 5.33 18.22 -6.46
CA ASN A 150 5.38 18.54 -7.89
C ASN A 150 5.00 17.35 -8.77
N GLY A 151 4.54 16.22 -8.21
CA GLY A 151 4.16 15.03 -8.96
C GLY A 151 5.24 14.53 -9.94
N LYS A 152 6.49 15.02 -9.83
CA LYS A 152 7.63 14.62 -10.65
C LYS A 152 8.09 13.25 -10.18
N THR A 153 7.23 12.27 -10.34
CA THR A 153 7.67 10.90 -10.56
C THR A 153 8.65 10.99 -11.72
N PHE A 154 9.93 10.68 -11.51
CA PHE A 154 10.93 10.79 -12.56
C PHE A 154 10.45 10.03 -13.82
N GLU A 155 10.29 10.80 -14.91
CA GLU A 155 10.03 10.52 -16.36
C GLU A 155 8.93 9.52 -16.79
N PRO A 156 7.96 9.97 -17.60
CA PRO A 156 7.04 11.06 -17.33
C PRO A 156 5.67 10.48 -16.88
N LEU A 157 5.20 10.90 -15.70
CA LEU A 157 3.78 10.84 -15.35
C LEU A 157 3.26 12.26 -15.24
N ASP A 158 1.97 12.42 -15.51
CA ASP A 158 1.29 13.70 -15.49
C ASP A 158 1.64 14.47 -14.21
N SER A 159 2.17 15.68 -14.40
CA SER A 159 2.54 16.68 -13.39
C SER A 159 1.48 16.99 -12.32
N LYS A 160 0.28 16.40 -12.41
CA LYS A 160 -0.91 16.72 -11.61
C LYS A 160 -1.39 15.60 -10.66
N VAL A 161 -0.60 14.56 -10.39
CA VAL A 161 -1.02 13.53 -9.42
C VAL A 161 -0.71 13.95 -7.98
N ASN A 162 -1.68 14.61 -7.33
CA ASN A 162 -1.60 15.05 -5.92
C ASN A 162 -2.20 14.06 -4.90
N GLU A 163 -2.42 12.79 -5.28
CA GLU A 163 -3.33 11.88 -4.53
C GLU A 163 -2.65 10.70 -3.79
N PHE A 164 -1.43 10.85 -3.26
CA PHE A 164 -0.80 9.83 -2.38
C PHE A 164 -1.20 9.97 -0.89
N SER A 165 -2.46 10.32 -0.60
CA SER A 165 -2.92 10.47 0.79
C SER A 165 -2.71 9.17 1.58
N ALA A 166 -2.10 9.29 2.77
CA ALA A 166 -1.90 8.19 3.72
C ALA A 166 -3.09 7.95 4.65
N LYS A 167 -4.09 8.84 4.64
CA LYS A 167 -5.17 8.83 5.62
C LYS A 167 -6.07 7.60 5.45
N GLY A 168 -6.08 6.74 6.47
CA GLY A 168 -6.95 5.57 6.53
C GLY A 168 -6.49 4.40 5.65
N LEU A 169 -5.25 4.42 5.18
CA LEU A 169 -4.62 3.28 4.52
C LEU A 169 -3.91 2.40 5.57
N PRO A 170 -3.83 1.09 5.33
CA PRO A 170 -2.93 0.23 6.09
C PRO A 170 -1.49 0.69 5.88
N PHE A 171 -0.76 0.85 6.97
CA PHE A 171 0.67 1.14 6.92
C PHE A 171 1.45 0.27 7.90
N LEU A 172 2.69 -0.04 7.54
CA LEU A 172 3.66 -0.75 8.37
C LEU A 172 4.84 0.18 8.63
N GLY A 173 5.36 0.20 9.86
CA GLY A 173 6.58 0.92 10.20
C GLY A 173 6.42 2.27 10.88
N ALA A 174 7.41 3.14 10.69
CA ALA A 174 7.51 4.39 11.40
C ALA A 174 6.40 5.36 10.96
N LYS A 175 5.48 5.71 11.88
CA LYS A 175 4.35 6.61 11.59
C LYS A 175 4.78 7.90 10.86
N ASN A 176 5.92 8.46 11.23
CA ASN A 176 6.48 9.69 10.69
C ASN A 176 7.76 9.48 9.88
N GLY A 177 7.99 8.28 9.34
CA GLY A 177 9.19 7.98 8.56
C GLY A 177 9.37 8.94 7.38
N ASP A 178 10.62 9.39 7.17
CA ASP A 178 11.04 10.24 6.05
C ASP A 178 10.95 9.53 4.70
N ILE A 179 10.93 8.20 4.72
CA ILE A 179 10.68 7.34 3.57
C ILE A 179 9.26 6.82 3.62
N VAL A 180 8.50 7.15 2.58
CA VAL A 180 7.16 6.65 2.34
C VAL A 180 7.18 5.81 1.08
N ILE A 181 6.87 4.52 1.24
CA ILE A 181 6.72 3.59 0.13
C ILE A 181 5.24 3.41 -0.11
N SER A 182 4.74 3.86 -1.25
CA SER A 182 3.39 3.51 -1.69
C SER A 182 3.47 2.27 -2.57
N GLU A 183 2.99 1.14 -2.06
CA GLU A 183 2.95 -0.11 -2.80
C GLU A 183 1.55 -0.37 -3.35
N PHE A 184 1.44 -0.43 -4.67
CA PHE A 184 0.25 -0.89 -5.37
C PHE A 184 0.37 -2.40 -5.57
N SER A 185 -0.52 -3.16 -4.93
CA SER A 185 -0.48 -4.63 -4.95
C SER A 185 -1.89 -5.22 -4.94
N ASP A 186 -1.97 -6.51 -5.24
CA ASP A 186 -3.18 -7.30 -5.14
C ASP A 186 -2.88 -8.71 -4.60
N PHE A 187 -3.95 -9.48 -4.39
CA PHE A 187 -3.87 -10.86 -3.91
C PHE A 187 -4.28 -11.78 -5.06
N GLN A 188 -3.36 -12.59 -5.56
CA GLN A 188 -3.56 -13.46 -6.72
C GLN A 188 -2.59 -14.64 -6.73
#